data_AF-A0A5C4XUI6-F1
#
_entry.id   AF-A0A5C4XUI6-F1
#
_cell.length_a   1.000
_cell.length_b   1.000
_cell.length_c   1.000
_cell.angle_alpha   90.00
_cell.angle_beta   90.00
_cell.angle_gamma   90.00
#
_symmetry.space_group_name_H-M   'P 1'
#
loop_
_entity.id
_entity.type
_entity.pdbx_description
1 polymer ?
#
loop_
_entity_poly.entity_id
_entity_poly.type
_entity_poly.pdbx_seq_one_letter_code
_entity_poly.pdbx_strand_id
1 'polypeptide(L)'
;MTQHHEPAGEDLLRGKIYTGDGVSVSYDAPRCTHVANCVRGLPAVFRPKERPWIQLDNEPSAERVAEIVRTCPTGALHYALHGGPPEAPAVPTTLTPVMDGPLTLRGDLVIQTPEGEVREVRAALCRCGASNNKPFCDGTHARIGWKSDQPGGQAAADQRGDGHREEGQQADRAEQP
;
A
#
# COMPACT_ATOMS: atom_id res chain seq x y z
N MET A 1 14.38 -14.71 -25.69
CA MET A 1 13.19 -15.35 -25.09
C MET A 1 13.01 -14.75 -23.70
N THR A 2 12.38 -13.59 -23.62
CA THR A 2 12.00 -12.99 -22.34
C THR A 2 10.84 -13.81 -21.80
N GLN A 3 11.13 -14.62 -20.78
CA GLN A 3 10.11 -15.35 -20.05
C GLN A 3 9.22 -14.30 -19.37
N HIS A 4 8.04 -14.08 -19.93
CA HIS A 4 6.96 -13.38 -19.24
C HIS A 4 6.51 -14.30 -18.10
N HIS A 5 7.18 -14.18 -16.96
CA HIS A 5 6.74 -14.79 -15.73
C HIS A 5 5.51 -14.01 -15.27
N GLU A 6 4.33 -14.56 -15.52
CA GLU A 6 3.08 -14.03 -14.98
C GLU A 6 3.23 -13.98 -13.46
N PRO A 7 3.07 -12.80 -12.81
CA PRO A 7 3.12 -12.74 -11.36
C PRO A 7 1.96 -13.58 -10.83
N ALA A 8 2.28 -14.71 -10.19
CA ALA A 8 1.30 -15.40 -9.37
C ALA A 8 0.86 -14.38 -8.31
N GLY A 9 -0.45 -14.14 -8.18
CA GLY A 9 -0.97 -13.10 -7.28
C GLY A 9 -0.52 -13.25 -5.81
N GLU A 10 0.01 -14.41 -5.45
CA GLU A 10 0.65 -14.71 -4.16
C GLU A 10 1.96 -13.95 -3.93
N ASP A 11 2.74 -13.62 -4.98
CA ASP A 11 4.03 -12.91 -4.86
C ASP A 11 3.90 -11.48 -4.29
N LEU A 12 2.69 -10.92 -4.39
CA LEU A 12 2.33 -9.59 -3.88
C LEU A 12 1.86 -9.64 -2.41
N LEU A 13 1.48 -10.82 -1.90
CA LEU A 13 0.91 -10.96 -0.56
C LEU A 13 1.98 -10.93 0.53
N ARG A 14 2.48 -9.72 0.82
CA ARG A 14 3.49 -9.48 1.87
C ARG A 14 2.87 -8.99 3.18
N GLY A 15 3.51 -9.35 4.30
CA GLY A 15 3.11 -8.94 5.64
C GLY A 15 2.00 -9.81 6.22
N LYS A 16 1.11 -9.22 7.03
CA LYS A 16 0.03 -9.96 7.70
C LYS A 16 -1.12 -10.20 6.73
N ILE A 17 -1.55 -11.45 6.59
CA ILE A 17 -2.66 -11.84 5.72
C ILE A 17 -3.94 -11.97 6.55
N TYR A 18 -5.03 -11.41 6.02
CA TYR A 18 -6.38 -11.53 6.51
C TYR A 18 -7.19 -12.28 5.45
N THR A 19 -7.85 -13.36 5.83
CA THR A 19 -8.63 -14.20 4.91
C THR A 19 -10.10 -14.08 5.27
N GLY A 20 -10.94 -13.79 4.28
CA GLY A 20 -12.40 -13.80 4.40
C GLY A 20 -13.00 -14.72 3.34
N ASP A 21 -14.31 -14.61 3.13
CA ASP A 21 -15.00 -15.33 2.07
C ASP A 21 -14.67 -14.72 0.70
N GLY A 22 -14.11 -15.51 -0.22
CA GLY A 22 -13.79 -15.10 -1.59
C GLY A 22 -12.58 -14.17 -1.78
N VAL A 23 -11.96 -13.65 -0.71
CA VAL A 23 -10.79 -12.75 -0.81
C VAL A 23 -9.83 -12.89 0.38
N SER A 24 -8.54 -12.79 0.07
CA SER A 24 -7.47 -12.56 1.05
C SER A 24 -6.89 -11.16 0.84
N VAL A 25 -6.61 -10.44 1.94
CA VAL A 25 -5.96 -9.12 1.92
C VAL A 25 -4.67 -9.20 2.72
N SER A 26 -3.54 -8.82 2.13
CA SER A 26 -2.27 -8.68 2.85
C SER A 26 -2.05 -7.24 3.27
N TYR A 27 -1.35 -7.06 4.40
CA TYR A 27 -0.97 -5.76 4.92
C TYR A 27 0.51 -5.72 5.34
N ASP A 28 1.29 -4.91 4.63
CA ASP A 28 2.69 -4.60 4.89
C ASP A 28 2.79 -3.24 5.60
N ALA A 29 2.74 -3.28 6.94
CA ALA A 29 2.69 -2.08 7.77
C ALA A 29 3.86 -1.09 7.54
N PRO A 30 5.14 -1.54 7.43
CA PRO A 30 6.27 -0.66 7.09
C PRO A 30 6.11 0.17 5.80
N ARG A 31 5.27 -0.26 4.86
CA ARG A 31 5.00 0.45 3.59
C ARG A 31 3.81 1.39 3.65
N CYS A 32 3.04 1.38 4.74
CA CYS A 32 1.84 2.21 4.89
C CYS A 32 2.22 3.64 5.28
N THR A 33 1.87 4.61 4.43
CA THR A 33 2.02 6.05 4.73
C THR A 33 0.74 6.66 5.30
N HIS A 34 -0.25 5.83 5.66
CA HIS A 34 -1.50 6.22 6.30
C HIS A 34 -2.33 7.26 5.51
N VAL A 35 -2.33 7.19 4.17
CA VAL A 35 -3.19 8.05 3.32
C VAL A 35 -4.70 7.78 3.51
N ALA A 36 -5.07 6.71 4.20
CA ALA A 36 -6.45 6.36 4.58
C ALA A 36 -7.44 6.10 3.42
N ASN A 37 -6.97 5.81 2.21
CA ASN A 37 -7.86 5.44 1.09
C ASN A 37 -8.72 4.21 1.43
N CYS A 38 -8.14 3.19 2.08
CA CYS A 38 -8.86 1.99 2.49
C CYS A 38 -9.96 2.29 3.53
N VAL A 39 -9.61 3.03 4.59
CA VAL A 39 -10.54 3.43 5.66
C VAL A 39 -11.67 4.30 5.12
N ARG A 40 -11.37 5.26 4.25
CA ARG A 40 -12.39 6.11 3.62
C ARG A 40 -13.26 5.34 2.62
N GLY A 41 -12.68 4.37 1.91
CA GLY A 41 -13.35 3.61 0.86
C GLY A 41 -14.27 2.49 1.38
N LEU A 42 -13.91 1.87 2.51
CA LEU A 42 -14.67 0.76 3.10
C LEU A 42 -14.51 0.72 4.65
N PRO A 43 -15.09 1.70 5.37
CA PRO A 43 -14.90 1.84 6.82
C PRO A 43 -15.48 0.68 7.64
N ALA A 44 -16.40 -0.11 7.08
CA ALA A 44 -16.90 -1.33 7.73
C ALA A 44 -15.83 -2.44 7.77
N VAL A 45 -14.92 -2.48 6.79
CA VAL A 45 -13.86 -3.49 6.71
C VAL A 45 -12.57 -3.00 7.35
N PHE A 46 -12.15 -1.76 7.05
CA PHE A 46 -10.89 -1.19 7.55
C PHE A 46 -11.14 -0.30 8.77
N ARG A 47 -10.93 -0.86 9.97
CA ARG A 47 -11.28 -0.30 11.28
C ARG A 47 -10.02 -0.13 12.16
N PRO A 48 -9.23 0.96 12.01
CA PRO A 48 -7.92 1.12 12.65
C PRO A 48 -7.89 1.01 14.18
N LYS A 49 -9.03 1.29 14.82
CA LYS A 49 -9.19 1.25 16.28
C LYS A 49 -9.52 -0.16 16.83
N GLU A 50 -9.68 -1.15 15.96
CA GLU A 50 -10.11 -2.49 16.33
C GLU A 50 -9.04 -3.54 16.07
N ARG A 51 -9.22 -4.73 16.66
CA ARG A 51 -8.32 -5.87 16.52
C ARG A 51 -9.18 -7.15 16.32
N PRO A 52 -9.12 -7.79 15.13
CA PRO A 52 -8.40 -7.36 13.93
C PRO A 52 -8.99 -6.05 13.35
N TRP A 53 -8.11 -5.23 12.75
CA TRP A 53 -8.50 -3.96 12.12
C TRP A 53 -9.00 -4.15 10.68
N ILE A 54 -8.70 -5.28 10.04
CA ILE A 54 -9.28 -5.68 8.75
C ILE A 54 -10.29 -6.79 9.04
N GLN A 55 -11.58 -6.50 8.84
CA GLN A 55 -12.71 -7.39 9.10
C GLN A 55 -13.44 -7.67 7.79
N LEU A 56 -12.94 -8.65 7.04
CA LEU A 56 -13.42 -8.95 5.68
C LEU A 56 -14.88 -9.43 5.66
N ASP A 57 -15.34 -10.09 6.72
CA ASP A 57 -16.72 -10.57 6.84
C ASP A 57 -17.78 -9.44 6.86
N ASN A 58 -17.36 -8.18 7.05
CA ASN A 58 -18.25 -7.03 7.01
C ASN A 58 -18.56 -6.55 5.58
N GLU A 59 -17.96 -7.14 4.55
CA GLU A 59 -18.26 -6.85 3.14
C GLU A 59 -18.48 -8.17 2.37
N PRO A 60 -19.71 -8.45 1.90
CA PRO A 60 -20.00 -9.70 1.19
C PRO A 60 -19.41 -9.75 -0.23
N SER A 61 -19.04 -8.62 -0.84
CA SER A 61 -18.42 -8.61 -2.17
C SER A 61 -16.89 -8.59 -2.07
N ALA A 62 -16.27 -9.73 -2.38
CA ALA A 62 -14.83 -9.88 -2.55
C ALA A 62 -14.25 -8.86 -3.55
N GLU A 63 -14.96 -8.59 -4.64
CA GLU A 63 -14.57 -7.63 -5.67
C GLU A 63 -14.60 -6.19 -5.16
N ARG A 64 -15.54 -5.85 -4.27
CA ARG A 64 -15.60 -4.53 -3.64
C ARG A 64 -14.44 -4.32 -2.67
N VAL A 65 -14.06 -5.34 -1.91
CA VAL A 65 -12.85 -5.29 -1.08
C VAL A 65 -11.63 -5.07 -1.97
N ALA A 66 -11.46 -5.88 -3.01
CA ALA A 66 -10.36 -5.76 -3.97
C ALA A 66 -10.31 -4.36 -4.60
N GLU A 67 -11.46 -3.79 -4.95
CA GLU A 67 -11.59 -2.42 -5.46
C GLU A 67 -11.00 -1.37 -4.54
N ILE A 68 -11.28 -1.46 -3.25
CA ILE A 68 -10.78 -0.50 -2.30
C ILE A 68 -9.30 -0.74 -1.99
N VAL A 69 -8.86 -2.00 -1.93
CA VAL A 69 -7.45 -2.33 -1.75
C VAL A 69 -6.57 -1.77 -2.86
N ARG A 70 -6.98 -1.88 -4.15
CA ARG A 70 -6.20 -1.33 -5.29
C ARG A 70 -6.01 0.19 -5.28
N THR A 71 -6.78 0.91 -4.45
CA THR A 71 -6.61 2.36 -4.25
C THR A 71 -5.43 2.69 -3.33
N CYS A 72 -4.85 1.72 -2.61
CA CYS A 72 -3.65 1.89 -1.82
C CYS A 72 -2.47 2.32 -2.72
N PRO A 73 -1.94 3.54 -2.60
CA PRO A 73 -0.94 4.05 -3.52
C PRO A 73 0.46 3.49 -3.25
N THR A 74 0.71 2.94 -2.06
CA THR A 74 2.05 2.49 -1.65
C THR A 74 2.31 1.01 -1.90
N GLY A 75 1.27 0.23 -2.22
CA GLY A 75 1.33 -1.24 -2.19
C GLY A 75 1.46 -1.81 -0.77
N ALA A 76 1.06 -1.04 0.26
CA ALA A 76 0.98 -1.60 1.62
C ALA A 76 -0.18 -2.58 1.79
N LEU A 77 -1.15 -2.55 0.86
CA LEU A 77 -2.27 -3.49 0.81
C LEU A 77 -2.30 -4.12 -0.57
N HIS A 78 -2.43 -5.44 -0.60
CA HIS A 78 -2.69 -6.26 -1.77
C HIS A 78 -3.87 -7.18 -1.50
N TYR A 79 -4.49 -7.68 -2.57
CA TYR A 79 -5.57 -8.65 -2.47
C TYR A 79 -5.29 -9.85 -3.37
N ALA A 80 -5.87 -10.99 -3.00
CA ALA A 80 -6.01 -12.16 -3.86
C ALA A 80 -7.45 -12.64 -3.79
N LEU A 81 -8.13 -12.66 -4.94
CA LEU A 81 -9.48 -13.22 -5.05
C LEU A 81 -9.39 -14.76 -5.11
N HIS A 82 -10.23 -15.45 -4.35
CA HIS A 82 -10.26 -16.92 -4.38
C HIS A 82 -10.92 -17.39 -5.67
N GLY A 83 -10.13 -17.98 -6.58
CA GLY A 83 -10.59 -18.40 -7.91
C GLY A 83 -10.77 -17.25 -8.91
N GLY A 84 -10.40 -16.02 -8.55
CA GLY A 84 -10.41 -14.84 -9.42
C GLY A 84 -9.05 -14.53 -10.03
N PRO A 85 -8.97 -13.55 -10.95
CA PRO A 85 -7.70 -13.11 -11.50
C PRO A 85 -6.79 -12.49 -10.42
N PRO A 86 -5.46 -12.62 -10.54
CA PRO A 86 -4.54 -11.95 -9.65
C PRO A 86 -4.64 -10.42 -9.82
N GLU A 87 -4.12 -9.69 -8.85
CA GLU A 87 -4.02 -8.25 -8.96
C GLU A 87 -3.09 -7.85 -10.11
N ALA A 88 -3.65 -7.19 -11.12
CA ALA A 88 -2.94 -6.87 -12.36
C ALA A 88 -2.17 -5.53 -12.29
N PRO A 89 -0.98 -5.44 -12.93
CA PRO A 89 -0.24 -4.19 -13.06
C PRO A 89 -0.97 -3.20 -13.97
N ALA A 90 -0.76 -1.90 -13.73
CA ALA A 90 -1.25 -0.86 -14.63
C ALA A 90 -0.42 -0.80 -15.93
N VAL A 91 -1.06 -0.58 -17.07
CA VAL A 91 -0.39 -0.39 -18.36
C VAL A 91 -0.90 0.89 -19.02
N PRO A 92 -0.02 1.83 -19.42
CA PRO A 92 1.44 1.79 -19.24
C PRO A 92 1.85 1.96 -17.77
N THR A 93 3.09 1.56 -17.44
CA THR A 93 3.69 1.92 -16.15
C THR A 93 3.76 3.43 -16.03
N THR A 94 3.20 3.97 -14.94
CA THR A 94 3.17 5.40 -14.64
C THR A 94 4.00 5.69 -13.41
N LEU A 95 4.73 6.81 -13.45
CA LEU A 95 5.48 7.36 -12.34
C LEU A 95 5.03 8.80 -12.13
N THR A 96 4.60 9.13 -10.92
CA THR A 96 4.08 10.45 -10.58
C THR A 96 4.79 10.99 -9.34
N PRO A 97 5.51 12.12 -9.44
CA PRO A 97 6.02 12.81 -8.26
C PRO A 97 4.88 13.49 -7.51
N VAL A 98 4.67 13.10 -6.26
CA VAL A 98 3.73 13.79 -5.35
C VAL A 98 4.43 15.01 -4.79
N MET A 99 3.80 16.18 -4.88
CA MET A 99 4.31 17.44 -4.32
C MET A 99 4.74 17.25 -2.86
N ASP A 100 5.98 17.66 -2.53
CA ASP A 100 6.60 17.51 -1.20
C ASP A 100 6.59 16.07 -0.66
N GLY A 101 6.39 15.08 -1.54
CA GLY A 101 6.14 13.70 -1.18
C GLY A 101 6.89 12.68 -2.06
N PRO A 102 6.47 11.41 -2.00
CA PRO A 102 7.15 10.31 -2.68
C PRO A 102 7.04 10.37 -4.21
N LEU A 103 7.81 9.51 -4.88
CA LEU A 103 7.52 9.08 -6.25
C LEU A 103 6.54 7.90 -6.17
N THR A 104 5.31 8.06 -6.66
CA THR A 104 4.34 6.96 -6.73
C THR A 104 4.45 6.28 -8.08
N LEU A 105 4.56 4.96 -8.09
CA LEU A 105 4.60 4.12 -9.27
C LEU A 105 3.37 3.23 -9.32
N ARG A 106 2.82 3.04 -10.52
CA ARG A 106 1.82 2.00 -10.82
C ARG A 106 2.21 1.32 -12.12
N GLY A 107 2.42 0.02 -12.12
CA GLY A 107 2.87 -0.71 -13.30
C GLY A 107 3.38 -2.10 -12.98
N ASP A 108 4.04 -2.76 -13.94
CA ASP A 108 4.78 -4.00 -13.68
C ASP A 108 6.18 -3.63 -13.18
N LEU A 109 6.42 -3.80 -11.86
CA LEU A 109 7.61 -3.28 -11.19
C LEU A 109 8.47 -4.41 -10.63
N VAL A 110 9.78 -4.23 -10.78
CA VAL A 110 10.81 -4.99 -10.09
C VAL A 110 11.68 -4.01 -9.32
N ILE A 111 11.67 -4.09 -7.99
CA ILE A 111 12.36 -3.19 -7.08
C ILE A 111 13.49 -3.97 -6.41
N GLN A 112 14.73 -3.51 -6.62
CA GLN A 112 15.90 -4.09 -5.96
C GLN A 112 16.03 -3.48 -4.56
N THR A 113 16.01 -4.33 -3.54
CA THR A 113 16.17 -3.95 -2.13
C THR A 113 17.41 -4.64 -1.54
N PRO A 114 17.97 -4.16 -0.41
CA PRO A 114 19.05 -4.86 0.28
C PRO A 114 18.70 -6.32 0.65
N GLU A 115 17.42 -6.61 0.88
CA GLU A 115 16.89 -7.93 1.22
C GLU A 115 16.63 -8.80 -0.02
N GLY A 116 16.76 -8.24 -1.23
CA GLY A 116 16.58 -8.93 -2.51
C GLY A 116 15.59 -8.25 -3.45
N GLU A 117 15.18 -8.99 -4.47
CA GLU A 117 14.22 -8.51 -5.47
C GLU A 117 12.78 -8.53 -4.93
N VAL A 118 12.06 -7.42 -5.13
CA VAL A 118 10.64 -7.28 -4.81
C VAL A 118 9.86 -7.01 -6.08
N ARG A 119 8.94 -7.92 -6.43
CA ARG A 119 7.94 -7.71 -7.48
C ARG A 119 6.76 -6.93 -6.92
N GLU A 120 6.25 -5.99 -7.69
CA GLU A 120 5.24 -5.06 -7.23
C GLU A 120 4.41 -4.50 -8.38
N VAL A 121 3.13 -4.18 -8.09
CA VAL A 121 2.22 -3.49 -9.01
C VAL A 121 2.06 -1.99 -8.70
N ARG A 122 2.32 -1.60 -7.44
CA ARG A 122 2.28 -0.21 -6.97
C ARG A 122 3.28 0.04 -5.85
N ALA A 123 3.99 1.16 -5.91
CA ALA A 123 4.93 1.55 -4.84
C ALA A 123 4.94 3.06 -4.62
N ALA A 124 5.26 3.47 -3.39
CA ALA A 124 5.68 4.83 -3.09
C ALA A 124 7.15 4.82 -2.70
N LEU A 125 8.01 5.38 -3.54
CA LEU A 125 9.46 5.43 -3.33
C LEU A 125 9.88 6.74 -2.67
N CYS A 126 10.91 6.65 -1.83
CA CYS A 126 11.48 7.78 -1.13
C CYS A 126 12.10 8.76 -2.12
N ARG A 127 11.62 10.02 -2.10
CA ARG A 127 12.19 11.13 -2.88
C ARG A 127 13.04 12.10 -2.03
N CYS A 128 12.78 12.17 -0.73
CA CYS A 128 13.41 13.13 0.20
C CYS A 128 14.80 12.70 0.72
N GLY A 129 15.23 11.46 0.47
CA GLY A 129 16.49 10.90 0.98
C GLY A 129 16.46 10.42 2.45
N ALA A 130 15.45 10.77 3.23
CA ALA A 130 15.45 10.55 4.68
C ALA A 130 14.66 9.31 5.17
N SER A 131 14.01 8.53 4.29
CA SER A 131 13.26 7.33 4.70
C SER A 131 14.15 6.33 5.45
N ASN A 132 13.61 5.68 6.49
CA ASN A 132 14.26 4.57 7.19
C ASN A 132 13.92 3.20 6.57
N ASN A 133 12.99 3.18 5.61
CA ASN A 133 12.55 1.98 4.90
C ASN A 133 12.92 2.07 3.40
N LYS A 134 14.14 2.48 3.08
CA LYS A 134 14.57 2.66 1.68
C LYS A 134 14.52 1.31 0.93
N PRO A 135 14.11 1.30 -0.35
CA PRO A 135 13.83 2.45 -1.23
C PRO A 135 12.42 3.05 -1.05
N PHE A 136 11.58 2.48 -0.21
CA PHE A 136 10.20 2.90 0.01
C PHE A 136 10.10 4.19 0.83
N CYS A 137 8.98 4.89 0.68
CA CYS A 137 8.63 6.05 1.48
C CYS A 137 7.92 5.61 2.77
N ASP A 138 8.44 6.06 3.91
CA ASP A 138 7.89 5.82 5.26
C ASP A 138 7.22 7.08 5.85
N GLY A 139 6.92 8.08 5.01
CA GLY A 139 6.35 9.36 5.44
C GLY A 139 7.34 10.34 6.09
N THR A 140 8.65 10.02 6.20
CA THR A 140 9.64 10.93 6.81
C THR A 140 9.66 12.33 6.18
N HIS A 141 9.42 12.43 4.86
CA HIS A 141 9.37 13.71 4.14
C HIS A 141 8.46 14.76 4.81
N ALA A 142 7.30 14.34 5.32
CA ALA A 142 6.35 15.23 5.99
C ALA A 142 6.87 15.67 7.36
N ARG A 143 7.48 14.75 8.11
CA ARG A 143 8.05 15.02 9.44
C ARG A 143 9.21 16.01 9.41
N ILE A 144 10.04 15.94 8.36
CA ILE A 144 11.19 16.84 8.20
C ILE A 144 10.86 18.10 7.38
N GLY A 145 9.61 18.26 6.94
CA GLY A 145 9.19 19.41 6.13
C GLY A 145 9.89 19.50 4.78
N TRP A 146 10.26 18.37 4.16
CA TRP A 146 10.96 18.36 2.88
C TRP A 146 10.11 19.02 1.79
N LYS A 147 10.75 19.84 0.95
CA LYS A 147 10.11 20.53 -0.18
C LYS A 147 10.73 20.08 -1.48
N SER A 148 9.89 19.89 -2.49
CA SER A 148 10.39 19.61 -3.84
C SER A 148 10.54 20.87 -4.67
N ASP A 149 11.68 21.02 -5.34
CA ASP A 149 12.03 22.20 -6.14
C ASP A 149 11.20 22.37 -7.43
N GLN A 150 10.21 21.51 -7.69
CA GLN A 150 9.32 21.54 -8.86
C GLN A 150 7.89 21.11 -8.46
N PRO A 151 6.82 21.71 -9.05
CA PRO A 151 5.45 21.27 -8.81
C PRO A 151 5.27 19.85 -9.36
N GLY A 152 5.12 18.88 -8.46
CA GLY A 152 4.73 17.52 -8.82
C GLY A 152 3.38 17.52 -9.53
N GLY A 153 3.17 16.57 -10.45
CA GLY A 153 1.86 16.37 -11.08
C GLY A 153 0.78 16.16 -10.02
N GLN A 154 -0.40 16.74 -10.24
CA GLN A 154 -1.51 16.70 -9.29
C GLN A 154 -1.99 15.25 -9.08
N ALA A 155 -1.51 14.59 -8.03
CA ALA A 155 -2.34 13.67 -7.28
C ALA A 155 -3.18 14.55 -6.34
N ALA A 156 -4.51 14.42 -6.39
CA ALA A 156 -5.47 15.26 -5.68
C ALA A 156 -4.97 15.69 -4.29
N ALA A 157 -4.65 16.98 -4.18
CA ALA A 157 -4.25 17.64 -2.96
C ALA A 157 -5.51 17.87 -2.12
N ASP A 158 -6.00 16.82 -1.48
CA ASP A 158 -6.81 16.90 -0.27
C ASP A 158 -7.04 15.49 0.28
N GLN A 159 -7.17 15.37 1.60
CA GLN A 159 -7.49 14.14 2.36
C GLN A 159 -6.32 13.41 3.04
N ARG A 160 -5.28 14.12 3.50
CA ARG A 160 -4.68 13.70 4.77
C ARG A 160 -5.69 14.03 5.88
N GLY A 161 -6.18 12.99 6.55
CA GLY A 161 -7.09 13.11 7.68
C GLY A 161 -6.30 13.24 8.97
N ASP A 162 -5.59 14.34 9.16
CA ASP A 162 -4.88 14.67 10.40
C ASP A 162 -5.89 15.16 11.44
N GLY A 163 -6.60 14.19 12.02
CA GLY A 163 -7.58 14.38 13.09
C GLY A 163 -7.29 13.54 14.33
N HIS A 164 -6.02 13.26 14.66
CA HIS A 164 -5.62 12.87 16.02
C HIS A 164 -4.11 12.97 16.21
N ARG A 165 -3.68 13.95 17.02
CA ARG A 165 -2.39 13.87 17.72
C ARG A 165 -2.55 12.96 18.95
N GLU A 166 -1.52 12.14 19.15
CA GLU A 166 -1.06 11.46 20.38
C GLU A 166 -1.97 10.38 20.99
N GLU A 167 -1.61 9.11 20.75
CA GLU A 167 -1.07 8.13 21.71
C GLU A 167 -1.20 6.70 21.15
N GLY A 168 -0.05 6.01 20.97
CA GLY A 168 0.04 4.56 20.85
C GLY A 168 -0.66 3.87 19.66
N GLN A 169 -0.04 3.87 18.48
CA GLN A 169 -0.36 2.86 17.46
C GLN A 169 0.70 1.75 17.44
N GLN A 170 0.60 0.87 18.44
CA GLN A 170 0.97 -0.53 18.30
C GLN A 170 -0.22 -1.24 17.65
N ALA A 171 -0.26 -1.23 16.32
CA ALA A 171 -1.05 -2.22 15.58
C ALA A 171 -0.08 -3.37 15.27
N ASP A 172 -0.18 -4.43 16.08
CA ASP A 172 0.53 -5.71 15.95
C ASP A 172 2.05 -5.61 15.80
N ARG A 173 2.73 -5.36 16.93
CA ARG A 173 4.12 -5.82 17.10
C ARG A 173 4.05 -7.35 17.19
N ALA A 174 4.59 -8.03 16.19
CA ALA A 174 4.64 -9.48 16.13
C ALA A 174 5.37 -10.06 17.36
N GLU A 175 4.65 -10.79 18.20
CA GLU A 175 5.21 -11.93 18.92
C GLU A 175 5.17 -13.11 17.95
N GLN A 176 6.34 -13.56 17.51
CA GLN A 176 6.55 -14.89 16.94
C GLN A 176 7.47 -15.65 17.91
N PRO A 177 7.26 -16.96 18.09
CA PRO A 177 8.00 -17.80 19.04
C PRO A 177 9.48 -17.97 18.71
#